data_AF-A0A1D3DS65-F1
#
_entry.id   AF-A0A1D3DS65-F1
#
_cell.length_a   1.000
_cell.length_b   1.000
_cell.length_c   1.000
_cell.angle_alpha   90.00
_cell.angle_beta   90.00
_cell.angle_gamma   90.00
#
_symmetry.space_group_name_H-M   'P 1'
#
loop_
_entity.id
_entity.type
_entity.pdbx_description
1 polymer ?
#
loop_
_entity_poly.entity_id
_entity_poly.type
_entity_poly.pdbx_seq_one_letter_code
_entity_poly.pdbx_strand_id
1 'polypeptide(L)'
;MHSFLDPGPLLDAGPLQFPRRVERLLWHLGFTDVAVIDGSGDEGGDVLARRKEELWVFQCKWKRRGVVGADAVDEVDNARDHYSAHQAVVVTNSRFSSEARRRVDVLSRIRPSIHLWEGGHLARSFKGIPPRFGKVTPRPYQAEALWALDKDLDSHGRALLILATGLGKTVVGGEVIAAHLRRHPTDQVLVVAHAKDLVQQLERALWRHLPKDIPTRLLTGDTRPDDLSGVTCATVGSALPAARFGYRPALVMVDEAHHVGEDGQYDELLDVLSAARQFGVTATPWRGDSHDISHHFGPASFTLGIEEGMRRGYLAQVDYRLFVDNVDWDVVKAASEHEYGLADLNARLFLPQRDESIRDELAAACAATADPRAIVFCRTVEHAERLAELLRRTPLWSGALALHAGLAKRERQSRLLAFRSGEVPILTSVDILNEGVDVPDVNILCFARVTHSRRIFVQQLGRGLRLREGKERVTVLDFVSDLRRIAAALNMKRSLEGGEVEVLDQVAPSQIEFNDQRVATLMEEWIRDAASLETAYDEHRLQFPSALAALE
;
A
#
# COMPACT_ATOMS: atom_id res chain seq x y z
N MET A 1 9.35 13.60 28.94
CA MET A 1 8.94 13.96 27.57
C MET A 1 7.56 14.57 27.62
N HIS A 2 7.35 15.68 26.92
CA HIS A 2 6.01 16.24 26.74
C HIS A 2 5.25 15.42 25.70
N SER A 3 3.97 15.13 25.97
CA SER A 3 3.09 14.42 25.04
C SER A 3 2.90 15.22 23.76
N PHE A 4 2.71 14.56 22.61
CA PHE A 4 2.27 15.25 21.40
C PHE A 4 0.85 15.86 21.54
N LEU A 5 0.11 15.53 22.60
CA LEU A 5 -1.18 16.15 22.95
C LEU A 5 -1.08 17.13 24.12
N ASP A 6 0.11 17.42 24.62
CA ASP A 6 0.27 18.47 25.64
C ASP A 6 -0.05 19.85 25.02
N PRO A 7 -0.55 20.81 25.82
CA PRO A 7 -0.95 22.13 25.30
C PRO A 7 0.14 22.87 24.52
N GLY A 8 1.40 22.83 25.00
CA GLY A 8 2.54 23.44 24.30
C GLY A 8 2.76 22.81 22.93
N PRO A 9 3.09 21.50 22.86
CA PRO A 9 3.24 20.80 21.61
C PRO A 9 2.06 20.97 20.64
N LEU A 10 0.80 20.95 21.11
CA LEU A 10 -0.38 21.16 20.27
C LEU A 10 -0.46 22.58 19.69
N LEU A 11 -0.04 23.60 20.45
CA LEU A 11 0.10 24.96 19.95
C LEU A 11 1.22 25.02 18.90
N ASP A 12 2.38 24.42 19.17
CA ASP A 12 3.53 24.46 18.28
C ASP A 12 3.29 23.70 16.97
N ALA A 13 2.45 22.67 16.99
CA ALA A 13 2.02 21.93 15.79
C ALA A 13 1.44 22.85 14.69
N GLY A 14 0.78 23.93 15.11
CA GLY A 14 -0.01 24.77 14.23
C GLY A 14 -1.26 24.06 13.65
N PRO A 15 -2.02 24.78 12.81
CA PRO A 15 -3.30 24.30 12.29
C PRO A 15 -3.15 23.11 11.33
N LEU A 16 -2.08 23.04 10.54
CA LEU A 16 -1.88 21.99 9.53
C LEU A 16 -1.54 20.62 10.15
N GLN A 17 -0.85 20.60 11.28
CA GLN A 17 -0.46 19.34 11.94
C GLN A 17 -1.47 18.90 13.00
N PHE A 18 -2.42 19.77 13.38
CA PHE A 18 -3.41 19.46 14.40
C PHE A 18 -4.32 18.27 14.01
N PRO A 19 -4.91 18.20 12.80
CA PRO A 19 -5.68 17.04 12.36
C PRO A 19 -4.88 15.73 12.38
N ARG A 20 -3.59 15.76 12.03
CA ARG A 20 -2.71 14.58 12.11
C ARG A 20 -2.49 14.07 13.53
N ARG A 21 -2.37 14.98 14.51
CA ARG A 21 -2.27 14.59 15.92
C ARG A 21 -3.58 13.98 16.42
N VAL A 22 -4.71 14.51 15.96
CA VAL A 22 -6.02 13.89 16.23
C VAL A 22 -6.10 12.51 15.58
N GLU A 23 -5.68 12.35 14.33
CA GLU A 23 -5.60 11.05 13.65
C GLU A 23 -4.80 10.03 14.47
N ARG A 24 -3.59 10.37 14.92
CA ARG A 24 -2.77 9.48 15.76
C ARG A 24 -3.48 9.14 17.09
N LEU A 25 -4.16 10.11 17.71
CA LEU A 25 -4.96 9.87 18.91
C LEU A 25 -6.11 8.88 18.65
N LEU A 26 -6.81 9.01 17.54
CA LEU A 26 -7.95 8.13 17.20
C LEU A 26 -7.51 6.67 17.13
N TRP A 27 -6.35 6.37 16.54
CA TRP A 27 -5.76 5.03 16.57
C TRP A 27 -5.53 4.50 17.99
N HIS A 28 -5.01 5.34 18.89
CA HIS A 28 -4.84 4.98 20.31
C HIS A 28 -6.15 4.80 21.07
N LEU A 29 -7.22 5.46 20.64
CA LEU A 29 -8.57 5.30 21.20
C LEU A 29 -9.30 4.07 20.64
N GLY A 30 -8.68 3.33 19.72
CA GLY A 30 -9.24 2.12 19.10
C GLY A 30 -10.22 2.41 17.96
N PHE A 31 -10.10 3.57 17.31
CA PHE A 31 -10.74 3.78 16.02
C PHE A 31 -9.99 3.01 14.92
N THR A 32 -10.71 2.63 13.87
CA THR A 32 -10.19 2.03 12.65
C THR A 32 -10.52 2.92 11.45
N ASP A 33 -9.90 2.62 10.30
CA ASP A 33 -10.21 3.28 9.03
C ASP A 33 -10.16 4.82 9.14
N VAL A 34 -9.12 5.34 9.81
CA VAL A 34 -8.98 6.78 10.00
C VAL A 34 -8.48 7.42 8.69
N ALA A 35 -9.21 8.41 8.18
CA ALA A 35 -8.92 9.13 6.93
C ALA A 35 -8.97 10.65 7.16
N VAL A 36 -7.99 11.38 6.64
CA VAL A 36 -7.88 12.85 6.79
C VAL A 36 -8.34 13.52 5.51
N ILE A 37 -9.52 14.14 5.57
CA ILE A 37 -10.30 14.67 4.44
C ILE A 37 -10.22 16.20 4.31
N ASP A 38 -9.28 16.81 5.02
CA ASP A 38 -9.05 18.26 5.08
C ASP A 38 -8.83 18.93 3.70
N GLY A 39 -9.44 20.10 3.47
CA GLY A 39 -9.28 20.87 2.23
C GLY A 39 -10.49 21.75 1.84
N SER A 40 -10.42 22.38 0.66
CA SER A 40 -11.56 23.16 0.14
C SER A 40 -12.78 22.28 -0.14
N GLY A 41 -13.97 22.72 0.26
CA GLY A 41 -15.19 21.90 0.16
C GLY A 41 -15.22 20.79 1.21
N ASP A 42 -14.64 21.05 2.39
CA ASP A 42 -14.61 20.09 3.48
C ASP A 42 -16.01 19.83 4.10
N GLU A 43 -16.99 20.66 3.76
CA GLU A 43 -18.34 20.69 4.32
C GLU A 43 -18.34 20.66 5.87
N GLY A 44 -17.25 21.13 6.49
CA GLY A 44 -17.05 21.16 7.93
C GLY A 44 -16.38 19.92 8.56
N GLY A 45 -15.96 18.91 7.80
CA GLY A 45 -15.30 17.70 8.32
C GLY A 45 -13.82 17.57 7.93
N ASP A 46 -12.94 17.32 8.91
CA ASP A 46 -11.48 17.20 8.71
C ASP A 46 -10.96 15.76 8.77
N VAL A 47 -11.58 14.91 9.59
CA VAL A 47 -11.19 13.50 9.74
C VAL A 47 -12.44 12.62 9.78
N LEU A 48 -12.40 11.50 9.07
CA LEU A 48 -13.35 10.40 9.19
C LEU A 48 -12.68 9.24 9.91
N ALA A 49 -13.43 8.55 10.76
CA ALA A 49 -12.95 7.32 11.38
C ALA A 49 -14.12 6.40 11.71
N ARG A 50 -13.85 5.11 11.83
CA ARG A 50 -14.83 4.15 12.32
C ARG A 50 -14.50 3.69 13.73
N ARG A 51 -15.54 3.39 14.49
CA ARG A 51 -15.39 2.68 15.76
C ARG A 51 -16.56 1.75 15.93
N LYS A 52 -16.26 0.44 16.02
CA LYS A 52 -17.26 -0.61 15.82
C LYS A 52 -17.85 -0.42 14.42
N GLU A 53 -19.17 -0.35 14.28
CA GLU A 53 -19.83 -0.18 12.98
C GLU A 53 -20.20 1.28 12.69
N GLU A 54 -19.98 2.20 13.63
CA GLU A 54 -20.34 3.60 13.48
C GLU A 54 -19.26 4.38 12.73
N LEU A 55 -19.69 5.19 11.75
CA LEU A 55 -18.88 6.23 11.13
C LEU A 55 -18.92 7.51 11.96
N TRP A 56 -17.75 8.06 12.24
CA TRP A 56 -17.55 9.29 13.01
C TRP A 56 -16.90 10.35 12.11
N VAL A 57 -17.43 11.58 12.16
CA VAL A 57 -16.81 12.75 11.54
C VAL A 57 -16.24 13.67 12.62
N PHE A 58 -15.04 14.18 12.38
CA PHE A 58 -14.33 15.07 13.29
C PHE A 58 -14.01 16.37 12.59
N GLN A 59 -14.33 17.47 13.25
CA GLN A 59 -13.88 18.80 12.86
C GLN A 59 -12.78 19.27 13.82
N CYS A 60 -11.63 19.64 13.29
CA CYS A 60 -10.42 20.02 14.00
C CYS A 60 -10.23 21.55 13.97
N LYS A 61 -10.59 22.23 15.05
CA LYS A 61 -10.41 23.69 15.19
C LYS A 61 -9.17 24.02 16.04
N TRP A 62 -8.08 24.39 15.37
CA TRP A 62 -6.90 24.92 16.05
C TRP A 62 -7.04 26.44 16.31
N LYS A 63 -6.69 26.90 17.51
CA LYS A 63 -6.67 28.32 17.89
C LYS A 63 -5.33 28.67 18.57
N ARG A 64 -4.69 29.75 18.10
CA ARG A 64 -3.52 30.35 18.80
C ARG A 64 -3.94 31.01 20.11
N ARG A 65 -5.09 31.69 20.10
CA ARG A 65 -5.72 32.38 21.23
C ARG A 65 -7.24 32.33 21.06
N GLY A 66 -7.97 32.47 22.17
CA GLY A 66 -9.44 32.51 22.17
C GLY A 66 -10.11 31.14 22.22
N VAL A 67 -11.43 31.13 22.07
CA VAL A 67 -12.29 29.95 22.18
C VAL A 67 -12.92 29.59 20.82
N VAL A 68 -13.42 28.36 20.70
CA VAL A 68 -14.19 27.90 19.54
C VAL A 68 -15.68 28.17 19.77
N GLY A 69 -16.35 28.75 18.77
CA GLY A 69 -17.74 29.20 18.83
C GLY A 69 -18.75 28.15 18.38
N ALA A 70 -20.02 28.57 18.27
CA ALA A 70 -21.13 27.72 17.83
C ALA A 70 -21.09 27.42 16.33
N ASP A 71 -20.41 28.24 15.54
CA ASP A 71 -20.13 28.05 14.11
C ASP A 71 -19.51 26.67 13.82
N ALA A 72 -18.51 26.26 14.62
CA ALA A 72 -17.89 24.95 14.48
C ALA A 72 -18.86 23.79 14.78
N VAL A 73 -19.86 24.02 15.64
CA VAL A 73 -20.88 23.00 15.93
C VAL A 73 -21.81 22.82 14.74
N ASP A 74 -22.21 23.91 14.10
CA ASP A 74 -23.04 23.88 12.89
C ASP A 74 -22.30 23.24 11.70
N GLU A 75 -21.02 23.58 11.53
CA GLU A 75 -20.18 23.00 10.49
C GLU A 75 -20.02 21.48 10.63
N VAL A 76 -19.74 20.96 11.84
CA VAL A 76 -19.62 19.51 12.02
C VAL A 76 -20.97 18.79 11.90
N ASP A 77 -22.08 19.45 12.21
CA ASP A 77 -23.43 18.90 12.01
C ASP A 77 -23.75 18.74 10.52
N ASN A 78 -23.43 19.75 9.71
CA ASN A 78 -23.51 19.67 8.26
C ASN A 78 -22.61 18.56 7.70
N ALA A 79 -21.36 18.46 8.19
CA ALA A 79 -20.44 17.41 7.81
C ALA A 79 -21.01 16.02 8.13
N ARG A 80 -21.66 15.86 9.28
CA ARG A 80 -22.29 14.61 9.69
C ARG A 80 -23.36 14.18 8.70
N ASP A 81 -24.19 15.11 8.25
CA ASP A 81 -25.25 14.82 7.30
C ASP A 81 -24.70 14.54 5.89
N HIS A 82 -23.74 15.35 5.43
CA HIS A 82 -23.07 15.15 4.14
C HIS A 82 -22.41 13.76 4.03
N TYR A 83 -21.72 13.36 5.09
CA TYR A 83 -21.02 12.07 5.14
C TYR A 83 -21.87 10.91 5.64
N SER A 84 -23.15 11.14 5.95
CA SER A 84 -24.01 10.14 6.58
C SER A 84 -23.36 9.50 7.84
N ALA A 85 -22.60 10.30 8.58
CA ALA A 85 -21.94 9.84 9.79
C ALA A 85 -22.96 9.65 10.93
N HIS A 86 -22.65 8.70 11.81
CA HIS A 86 -23.47 8.39 12.98
C HIS A 86 -23.20 9.40 14.09
N GLN A 87 -21.92 9.77 14.24
CA GLN A 87 -21.40 10.60 15.32
C GLN A 87 -20.58 11.76 14.75
N ALA A 88 -20.60 12.89 15.44
CA ALA A 88 -19.88 14.11 15.08
C ALA A 88 -19.08 14.63 16.28
N VAL A 89 -17.88 15.12 16.04
CA VAL A 89 -17.02 15.63 17.12
C VAL A 89 -16.34 16.91 16.69
N VAL A 90 -16.49 17.98 17.48
CA VAL A 90 -15.59 19.14 17.36
C VAL A 90 -14.42 18.94 18.31
N VAL A 91 -13.21 18.96 17.75
CA VAL A 91 -11.95 18.80 18.47
C VAL A 91 -11.17 20.10 18.41
N THR A 92 -10.65 20.57 19.55
CA THR A 92 -9.84 21.79 19.61
C THR A 92 -8.69 21.69 20.61
N ASN A 93 -7.59 22.37 20.30
CA ASN A 93 -6.48 22.58 21.24
C ASN A 93 -6.81 23.61 22.34
N SER A 94 -7.93 24.35 22.20
CA SER A 94 -8.38 25.38 23.14
C SER A 94 -9.62 24.92 23.93
N ARG A 95 -10.54 25.84 24.23
CA ARG A 95 -11.83 25.63 24.92
C ARG A 95 -13.01 26.04 24.03
N PHE A 96 -14.20 25.55 24.33
CA PHE A 96 -15.45 25.97 23.68
C PHE A 96 -16.12 27.12 24.43
N SER A 97 -16.81 27.99 23.70
CA SER A 97 -17.67 29.03 24.28
C SER A 97 -18.92 28.43 24.94
N SER A 98 -19.60 29.22 25.77
CA SER A 98 -20.90 28.85 26.33
C SER A 98 -21.97 28.70 25.25
N GLU A 99 -21.89 29.48 24.18
CA GLU A 99 -22.77 29.40 23.01
C GLU A 99 -22.60 28.09 22.26
N ALA A 100 -21.36 27.62 22.04
CA ALA A 100 -21.09 26.34 21.41
C ALA A 100 -21.72 25.17 22.20
N ARG A 101 -21.59 25.19 23.53
CA ARG A 101 -22.19 24.17 24.40
C ARG A 101 -23.71 24.21 24.33
N ARG A 102 -24.33 25.40 24.40
CA ARG A 102 -25.78 25.56 24.21
C ARG A 102 -26.23 25.07 22.83
N ARG A 103 -25.43 25.28 21.78
CA ARG A 103 -25.76 24.84 20.43
C ARG A 103 -25.80 23.32 20.34
N VAL A 104 -24.84 22.63 20.96
CA VAL A 104 -24.86 21.16 21.09
C VAL A 104 -26.10 20.70 21.85
N ASP A 105 -26.47 21.34 22.96
CA ASP A 105 -27.67 20.98 23.73
C ASP A 105 -28.96 21.13 22.90
N VAL A 106 -29.04 22.16 22.05
CA VAL A 106 -30.17 22.38 21.14
C VAL A 106 -30.24 21.30 20.08
N LEU A 107 -29.14 21.02 19.38
CA LEU A 107 -29.09 20.02 18.31
C LEU A 107 -29.28 18.59 18.83
N SER A 108 -28.79 18.30 20.04
CA SER A 108 -28.93 16.99 20.67
C SER A 108 -30.37 16.62 21.00
N ARG A 109 -31.30 17.59 21.07
CA ARG A 109 -32.74 17.33 21.21
C ARG A 109 -33.37 16.78 19.93
N ILE A 110 -32.77 17.09 18.79
CA ILE A 110 -33.22 16.62 17.47
C ILE A 110 -32.53 15.29 17.15
N ARG A 111 -31.20 15.26 17.26
CA ARG A 111 -30.38 14.08 16.99
C ARG A 111 -29.15 14.07 17.91
N PRO A 112 -29.18 13.35 19.04
CA PRO A 112 -28.06 13.29 19.98
C PRO A 112 -26.89 12.51 19.37
N SER A 113 -25.85 13.21 18.92
CA SER A 113 -24.56 12.58 18.53
C SER A 113 -23.40 13.56 18.29
N ILE A 114 -23.48 14.79 18.82
CA ILE A 114 -22.40 15.78 18.69
C ILE A 114 -21.61 15.87 20.00
N HIS A 115 -20.29 15.68 19.92
CA HIS A 115 -19.38 15.68 21.06
C HIS A 115 -18.37 16.83 20.97
N LEU A 116 -17.92 17.32 22.12
CA LEU A 116 -16.93 18.41 22.22
C LEU A 116 -15.66 17.92 22.93
N TRP A 117 -14.52 17.94 22.22
CA TRP A 117 -13.21 17.54 22.74
C TRP A 117 -12.29 18.76 22.85
N GLU A 118 -12.07 19.24 24.07
CA GLU A 118 -11.19 20.38 24.37
C GLU A 118 -9.76 19.95 24.70
N GLY A 119 -8.80 20.87 24.60
CA GLY A 119 -7.37 20.56 24.79
C GLY A 119 -7.04 19.95 26.15
N GLY A 120 -7.72 20.38 27.22
CA GLY A 120 -7.57 19.78 28.54
C GLY A 120 -8.08 18.34 28.62
N HIS A 121 -9.10 17.98 27.82
CA HIS A 121 -9.57 16.61 27.68
C HIS A 121 -8.55 15.78 26.88
N LEU A 122 -8.03 16.29 25.75
CA LEU A 122 -7.04 15.60 24.93
C LEU A 122 -5.80 15.17 25.74
N ALA A 123 -5.24 16.09 26.54
CA ALA A 123 -4.08 15.80 27.39
C ALA A 123 -4.39 14.78 28.50
N ARG A 124 -5.60 14.78 29.07
CA ARG A 124 -6.02 13.77 30.05
C ARG A 124 -6.24 12.41 29.41
N SER A 125 -6.91 12.36 28.26
CA SER A 125 -7.11 11.14 27.48
C SER A 125 -5.77 10.51 27.11
N PHE A 126 -4.78 11.33 26.73
CA PHE A 126 -3.43 10.85 26.46
C PHE A 126 -2.80 10.07 27.63
N LYS A 127 -3.02 10.48 28.88
CA LYS A 127 -2.45 9.78 30.05
C LYS A 127 -3.07 8.40 30.23
N GLY A 128 -4.37 8.26 29.99
CA GLY A 128 -5.12 7.03 30.18
C GLY A 128 -5.03 6.02 29.02
N ILE A 129 -4.60 6.43 27.82
CA ILE A 129 -4.48 5.51 26.67
C ILE A 129 -3.25 4.60 26.78
N PRO A 130 -3.33 3.36 26.24
CA PRO A 130 -2.20 2.44 26.20
C PRO A 130 -0.96 3.06 25.52
N PRO A 131 0.26 2.65 25.93
CA PRO A 131 1.50 3.18 25.36
C PRO A 131 1.65 2.84 23.87
N ARG A 132 1.02 1.79 23.37
CA ARG A 132 0.95 1.43 21.94
C ARG A 132 -0.48 1.04 21.60
N PHE A 133 -0.87 1.21 20.34
CA PHE A 133 -2.15 0.68 19.85
C PHE A 133 -1.92 -0.54 18.97
N GLY A 134 -2.84 -1.50 19.06
CA GLY A 134 -2.70 -2.81 18.42
C GLY A 134 -1.64 -3.68 19.09
N LYS A 135 -1.70 -4.98 18.80
CA LYS A 135 -0.66 -5.95 19.18
C LYS A 135 0.09 -6.34 17.91
N VAL A 136 1.36 -5.96 17.82
CA VAL A 136 2.25 -6.46 16.77
C VAL A 136 2.91 -7.73 17.29
N THR A 137 2.48 -8.88 16.77
CA THR A 137 3.15 -10.17 17.04
C THR A 137 3.82 -10.59 15.74
N PRO A 138 5.17 -10.56 15.66
CA PRO A 138 5.88 -11.04 14.48
C PRO A 138 5.54 -12.50 14.20
N ARG A 139 5.30 -12.81 12.92
CA ARG A 139 5.22 -14.20 12.44
C ARG A 139 6.59 -14.87 12.55
N PRO A 140 6.70 -16.22 12.53
CA PRO A 140 7.98 -16.91 12.69
C PRO A 140 9.10 -16.38 11.76
N TYR A 141 8.83 -16.28 10.45
CA TYR A 141 9.81 -15.70 9.51
C TYR A 141 10.14 -14.23 9.78
N GLN A 142 9.21 -13.45 10.35
CA GLN A 142 9.48 -12.06 10.72
C GLN A 142 10.39 -12.00 11.94
N ALA A 143 10.26 -12.95 12.88
CA ALA A 143 11.19 -13.09 13.99
C ALA A 143 12.60 -13.53 13.52
N GLU A 144 12.67 -14.48 12.58
CA GLU A 144 13.92 -14.87 11.90
C GLU A 144 14.57 -13.66 11.22
N ALA A 145 13.79 -12.89 10.45
CA ALA A 145 14.26 -11.68 9.78
C ALA A 145 14.77 -10.64 10.78
N LEU A 146 14.00 -10.37 11.85
CA LEU A 146 14.40 -9.42 12.91
C LEU A 146 15.73 -9.80 13.55
N TRP A 147 15.93 -11.09 13.85
CA TRP A 147 17.19 -11.58 14.41
C TRP A 147 18.36 -11.37 13.44
N ALA A 148 18.18 -11.69 12.15
CA ALA A 148 19.22 -11.53 11.15
C ALA A 148 19.60 -10.04 10.94
N LEU A 149 18.60 -9.17 10.85
CA LEU A 149 18.78 -7.72 10.76
C LEU A 149 19.53 -7.15 11.98
N ASP A 150 19.13 -7.50 13.20
CA ASP A 150 19.76 -7.00 14.44
C ASP A 150 21.22 -7.47 14.51
N LYS A 151 21.49 -8.74 14.16
CA LYS A 151 22.85 -9.29 14.09
C LYS A 151 23.74 -8.52 13.11
N ASP A 152 23.28 -8.26 11.90
CA ASP A 152 24.09 -7.58 10.88
C ASP A 152 24.27 -6.09 11.19
N LEU A 153 23.23 -5.44 11.74
CA LEU A 153 23.31 -4.06 12.23
C LEU A 153 24.31 -3.92 13.39
N ASP A 154 24.38 -4.87 14.31
CA ASP A 154 25.33 -4.84 15.42
C ASP A 154 26.75 -5.19 14.97
N SER A 155 26.91 -6.05 13.95
CA SER A 155 28.22 -6.52 13.47
C SER A 155 28.87 -5.54 12.48
N HIS A 156 28.09 -4.98 11.55
CA HIS A 156 28.60 -4.21 10.41
C HIS A 156 27.97 -2.82 10.29
N GLY A 157 26.97 -2.50 11.12
CA GLY A 157 26.22 -1.25 11.03
C GLY A 157 25.25 -1.18 9.83
N ARG A 158 25.15 -2.25 9.03
CA ARG A 158 24.42 -2.29 7.76
C ARG A 158 23.63 -3.59 7.64
N ALA A 159 22.41 -3.51 7.11
CA ALA A 159 21.59 -4.69 6.85
C ALA A 159 20.61 -4.47 5.68
N LEU A 160 20.22 -5.56 5.01
CA LEU A 160 19.28 -5.52 3.89
C LEU A 160 18.19 -6.57 4.06
N LEU A 161 16.94 -6.14 4.00
CA LEU A 161 15.76 -7.00 4.05
C LEU A 161 15.07 -7.06 2.69
N ILE A 162 14.96 -8.27 2.15
CA ILE A 162 14.19 -8.53 0.92
C ILE A 162 12.96 -9.36 1.28
N LEU A 163 11.78 -8.74 1.32
CA LEU A 163 10.53 -9.46 1.53
C LEU A 163 9.51 -9.11 0.45
N ALA A 164 8.91 -10.12 -0.16
CA ALA A 164 7.81 -9.94 -1.08
C ALA A 164 6.66 -9.10 -0.48
N THR A 165 5.95 -8.39 -1.36
CA THR A 165 4.79 -7.60 -0.98
C THR A 165 3.73 -8.50 -0.34
N GLY A 166 3.18 -8.07 0.80
CA GLY A 166 2.24 -8.88 1.59
C GLY A 166 2.87 -9.56 2.80
N LEU A 167 4.20 -9.73 2.83
CA LEU A 167 4.93 -10.34 3.96
C LEU A 167 5.27 -9.36 5.11
N GLY A 168 4.85 -8.10 4.99
CA GLY A 168 4.97 -7.13 6.08
C GLY A 168 6.36 -6.49 6.25
N LYS A 169 6.97 -5.99 5.18
CA LYS A 169 8.22 -5.18 5.24
C LYS A 169 8.18 -4.10 6.33
N THR A 170 7.13 -3.29 6.32
CA THR A 170 6.95 -2.20 7.31
C THR A 170 6.79 -2.72 8.73
N VAL A 171 6.25 -3.93 8.93
CA VAL A 171 6.16 -4.56 10.25
C VAL A 171 7.56 -4.90 10.77
N VAL A 172 8.39 -5.52 9.94
CA VAL A 172 9.78 -5.85 10.31
C VAL A 172 10.59 -4.57 10.54
N GLY A 173 10.56 -3.62 9.59
CA GLY A 173 11.26 -2.33 9.73
C GLY A 173 10.81 -1.53 10.96
N GLY A 174 9.50 -1.50 11.23
CA GLY A 174 8.95 -0.86 12.42
C GLY A 174 9.39 -1.51 13.72
N GLU A 175 9.48 -2.85 13.77
CA GLU A 175 10.00 -3.56 14.95
C GLU A 175 11.51 -3.41 15.14
N VAL A 176 12.31 -3.28 14.06
CA VAL A 176 13.74 -2.91 14.15
C VAL A 176 13.88 -1.53 14.80
N ILE A 177 13.12 -0.52 14.31
CA ILE A 177 13.12 0.83 14.88
C ILE A 177 12.66 0.80 16.34
N ALA A 178 11.61 0.05 16.65
CA ALA A 178 11.10 -0.08 18.01
C ALA A 178 12.11 -0.77 18.94
N ALA A 179 12.87 -1.75 18.47
CA ALA A 179 13.94 -2.41 19.22
C ALA A 179 15.09 -1.43 19.51
N HIS A 180 15.52 -0.67 18.51
CA HIS A 180 16.53 0.36 18.66
C HIS A 180 16.12 1.41 19.71
N LEU A 181 14.92 1.99 19.60
CA LEU A 181 14.42 2.99 20.54
C LEU A 181 14.12 2.44 21.95
N ARG A 182 13.92 1.13 22.12
CA ARG A 182 13.87 0.51 23.45
C ARG A 182 15.24 0.50 24.13
N ARG A 183 16.32 0.31 23.36
CA ARG A 183 17.70 0.32 23.87
C ARG A 183 18.22 1.75 24.04
N HIS A 184 17.84 2.65 23.14
CA HIS A 184 18.29 4.05 23.11
C HIS A 184 17.09 5.00 22.92
N PRO A 185 16.33 5.32 23.99
CA PRO A 185 15.08 6.09 23.88
C PRO A 185 15.24 7.54 23.39
N THR A 186 16.46 8.08 23.44
CA THR A 186 16.77 9.47 23.04
C THR A 186 17.31 9.58 21.62
N ASP A 187 17.60 8.45 20.98
CA ASP A 187 18.20 8.44 19.64
C ASP A 187 17.20 8.98 18.60
N GLN A 188 17.74 9.70 17.63
CA GLN A 188 17.00 10.15 16.46
C GLN A 188 17.06 9.06 15.38
N VAL A 189 15.91 8.76 14.78
CA VAL A 189 15.78 7.79 13.70
C VAL A 189 15.27 8.49 12.45
N LEU A 190 15.88 8.21 11.32
CA LEU A 190 15.46 8.70 10.01
C LEU A 190 14.87 7.54 9.19
N VAL A 191 13.68 7.74 8.63
CA VAL A 191 13.03 6.83 7.69
C VAL A 191 12.83 7.57 6.38
N VAL A 192 13.35 7.02 5.29
CA VAL A 192 13.41 7.69 3.98
C VAL A 192 12.64 6.90 2.94
N ALA A 193 11.89 7.61 2.10
CA ALA A 193 11.26 7.08 0.89
C ALA A 193 11.34 8.11 -0.25
N HIS A 194 11.07 7.67 -1.49
CA HIS A 194 11.21 8.51 -2.67
C HIS A 194 10.06 9.52 -2.85
N ALA A 195 8.83 9.14 -2.48
CA ALA A 195 7.63 9.96 -2.68
C ALA A 195 7.03 10.50 -1.38
N LYS A 196 6.48 11.72 -1.44
CA LYS A 196 5.83 12.40 -0.30
C LYS A 196 4.68 11.59 0.29
N ASP A 197 3.83 10.99 -0.55
CA ASP A 197 2.67 10.22 -0.09
C ASP A 197 3.10 8.93 0.64
N LEU A 198 4.20 8.29 0.19
CA LEU A 198 4.80 7.16 0.88
C LEU A 198 5.34 7.54 2.25
N VAL A 199 6.04 8.66 2.37
CA VAL A 199 6.57 9.16 3.66
C VAL A 199 5.43 9.34 4.68
N GLN A 200 4.31 9.90 4.24
CA GLN A 200 3.13 10.09 5.09
C GLN A 200 2.49 8.77 5.51
N GLN A 201 2.47 7.77 4.62
CA GLN A 201 1.94 6.43 4.92
C GLN A 201 2.87 5.64 5.83
N LEU A 202 4.18 5.72 5.61
CA LEU A 202 5.20 5.11 6.45
C LEU A 202 5.09 5.63 7.88
N GLU A 203 4.98 6.95 8.06
CA GLU A 203 4.78 7.54 9.40
C GLU A 203 3.58 6.93 10.11
N ARG A 204 2.41 6.88 9.44
CA ARG A 204 1.18 6.30 9.98
C ARG A 204 1.36 4.82 10.33
N ALA A 205 1.99 4.07 9.43
CA ALA A 205 2.23 2.64 9.61
C ALA A 205 3.16 2.38 10.80
N LEU A 206 4.13 3.26 11.06
CA LEU A 206 5.08 3.18 12.17
C LEU A 206 4.44 3.45 13.53
N TRP A 207 3.36 4.25 13.62
CA TRP A 207 2.77 4.60 14.92
C TRP A 207 2.35 3.39 15.77
N ARG A 208 1.95 2.26 15.17
CA ARG A 208 1.61 1.03 15.90
C ARG A 208 2.81 0.37 16.59
N HIS A 209 4.01 0.61 16.06
CA HIS A 209 5.28 0.06 16.55
C HIS A 209 5.92 0.97 17.61
N LEU A 210 5.62 2.26 17.55
CA LEU A 210 6.19 3.29 18.42
C LEU A 210 5.36 3.49 19.69
N PRO A 211 5.99 3.67 20.86
CA PRO A 211 5.32 4.22 22.01
C PRO A 211 4.67 5.58 21.71
N LYS A 212 3.54 5.88 22.34
CA LYS A 212 2.79 7.14 22.21
C LYS A 212 3.64 8.38 22.55
N ASP A 213 4.67 8.20 23.39
CA ASP A 213 5.55 9.26 23.84
C ASP A 213 6.70 9.56 22.86
N ILE A 214 6.93 8.68 21.88
CA ILE A 214 7.93 8.94 20.83
C ILE A 214 7.32 9.90 19.79
N PRO A 215 7.92 11.09 19.59
CA PRO A 215 7.46 12.01 18.56
C PRO A 215 7.75 11.44 17.17
N THR A 216 6.85 11.73 16.23
CA THR A 216 7.10 11.53 14.81
C THR A 216 7.12 12.88 14.10
N ARG A 217 8.00 13.00 13.11
CA ARG A 217 8.22 14.22 12.33
C ARG A 217 8.08 13.89 10.84
N LEU A 218 7.47 14.78 10.08
CA LEU A 218 7.45 14.73 8.63
C LEU A 218 8.37 15.81 8.08
N LEU A 219 9.35 15.40 7.30
CA LEU A 219 10.27 16.31 6.62
C LEU A 219 10.12 16.14 5.11
N THR A 220 9.33 17.00 4.51
CA THR A 220 9.03 16.99 3.07
C THR A 220 9.13 18.41 2.51
N GLY A 221 8.99 18.60 1.19
CA GLY A 221 9.00 19.92 0.58
C GLY A 221 8.00 20.91 1.22
N ASP A 222 6.86 20.40 1.70
CA ASP A 222 5.76 21.18 2.27
C ASP A 222 5.70 21.17 3.80
N THR A 223 6.58 20.42 4.47
CA THR A 223 6.56 20.30 5.93
C THR A 223 7.98 20.32 6.46
N ARG A 224 8.28 21.35 7.24
CA ARG A 224 9.56 21.55 7.90
C ARG A 224 9.32 21.72 9.40
N PRO A 225 9.54 20.68 10.20
CA PRO A 225 9.36 20.77 11.64
C PRO A 225 10.50 21.56 12.28
N ASP A 226 10.24 22.17 13.44
CA ASP A 226 11.25 22.95 14.19
C ASP A 226 12.37 22.08 14.79
N ASP A 227 12.10 20.78 14.98
CA ASP A 227 13.05 19.78 15.44
C ASP A 227 12.85 18.43 14.75
N LEU A 228 13.90 17.60 14.76
CA LEU A 228 13.93 16.25 14.16
C LEU A 228 14.06 15.14 15.22
N SER A 229 13.48 15.36 16.40
CA SER A 229 13.49 14.39 17.51
C SER A 229 12.61 13.16 17.24
N GLY A 230 12.97 12.03 17.87
CA GLY A 230 12.26 10.76 17.73
C GLY A 230 12.43 10.17 16.34
N VAL A 231 11.32 9.89 15.66
CA VAL A 231 11.33 9.28 14.32
C VAL A 231 10.95 10.33 13.27
N THR A 232 11.89 10.68 12.41
CA THR A 232 11.67 11.56 11.26
C THR A 232 11.43 10.73 10.00
N CYS A 233 10.24 10.83 9.42
CA CYS A 233 9.93 10.30 8.10
C CYS A 233 10.14 11.41 7.06
N ALA A 234 10.98 11.17 6.05
CA ALA A 234 11.41 12.20 5.12
C ALA A 234 11.48 11.73 3.66
N THR A 235 11.27 12.64 2.71
CA THR A 235 11.69 12.36 1.32
C THR A 235 13.21 12.49 1.22
N VAL A 236 13.84 11.71 0.34
CA VAL A 236 15.31 11.76 0.15
C VAL A 236 15.80 13.19 -0.13
N GLY A 237 15.09 13.93 -1.00
CA GLY A 237 15.41 15.32 -1.34
C GLY A 237 15.27 16.32 -0.18
N SER A 238 14.53 15.98 0.88
CA SER A 238 14.41 16.82 2.10
C SER A 238 15.36 16.36 3.21
N ALA A 239 15.63 15.05 3.28
CA ALA A 239 16.55 14.46 4.25
C ALA A 239 18.00 14.85 3.98
N LEU A 240 18.43 14.85 2.71
CA LEU A 240 19.81 15.15 2.33
C LEU A 240 20.25 16.58 2.74
N PRO A 241 19.49 17.65 2.46
CA PRO A 241 19.80 18.96 3.00
C PRO A 241 19.89 18.98 4.53
N ALA A 242 18.94 18.37 5.25
CA ALA A 242 18.98 18.33 6.71
C ALA A 242 20.24 17.63 7.23
N ALA A 243 20.63 16.51 6.61
CA ALA A 243 21.88 15.80 6.92
C ALA A 243 23.11 16.68 6.64
N ARG A 244 23.18 17.38 5.51
CA ARG A 244 24.28 18.32 5.22
C ARG A 244 24.38 19.45 6.26
N PHE A 245 23.26 19.89 6.83
CA PHE A 245 23.20 20.94 7.87
C PHE A 245 23.28 20.42 9.31
N GLY A 246 23.76 19.18 9.52
CA GLY A 246 24.12 18.68 10.85
C GLY A 246 23.11 17.76 11.51
N TYR A 247 22.01 17.39 10.85
CA TYR A 247 21.15 16.32 11.33
C TYR A 247 21.91 14.98 11.33
N ARG A 248 21.99 14.30 12.47
CA ARG A 248 22.75 13.06 12.68
C ARG A 248 21.90 12.03 13.44
N PRO A 249 20.98 11.33 12.75
CA PRO A 249 20.26 10.21 13.34
C PRO A 249 21.22 9.06 13.68
N ALA A 250 20.88 8.26 14.68
CA ALA A 250 21.63 7.06 15.05
C ALA A 250 21.26 5.83 14.19
N LEU A 251 20.08 5.86 13.57
CA LEU A 251 19.55 4.80 12.71
C LEU A 251 18.86 5.39 11.48
N VAL A 252 19.13 4.83 10.31
CA VAL A 252 18.52 5.17 9.03
C VAL A 252 17.84 3.94 8.43
N MET A 253 16.55 4.06 8.12
CA MET A 253 15.78 3.09 7.34
C MET A 253 15.51 3.66 5.95
N VAL A 254 15.82 2.90 4.90
CA VAL A 254 15.41 3.21 3.53
C VAL A 254 14.30 2.25 3.09
N ASP A 255 13.09 2.79 2.87
CA ASP A 255 11.98 2.04 2.29
C ASP A 255 12.09 2.03 0.76
N GLU A 256 11.70 0.91 0.16
CA GLU A 256 11.88 0.65 -1.26
C GLU A 256 13.35 0.89 -1.70
N ALA A 257 14.27 0.25 -0.98
CA ALA A 257 15.72 0.41 -1.12
C ALA A 257 16.28 0.14 -2.54
N HIS A 258 15.47 -0.37 -3.47
CA HIS A 258 15.84 -0.45 -4.88
C HIS A 258 15.91 0.90 -5.59
N HIS A 259 15.42 1.98 -5.00
CA HIS A 259 15.62 3.34 -5.50
C HIS A 259 17.04 3.89 -5.21
N VAL A 260 17.82 3.19 -4.38
CA VAL A 260 19.22 3.54 -4.14
C VAL A 260 20.01 3.38 -5.45
N GLY A 261 20.79 4.41 -5.81
CA GLY A 261 21.45 4.52 -7.11
C GLY A 261 20.59 4.98 -8.29
N GLU A 262 19.34 5.47 -8.13
CA GLU A 262 18.56 6.07 -9.24
C GLU A 262 19.10 7.45 -9.64
N ASP A 263 19.13 8.38 -8.69
CA ASP A 263 19.49 9.79 -8.93
C ASP A 263 20.73 10.23 -8.13
N GLY A 264 21.48 9.28 -7.54
CA GLY A 264 22.65 9.53 -6.67
C GLY A 264 22.33 10.16 -5.30
N GLN A 265 21.13 10.73 -5.11
CA GLN A 265 20.75 11.40 -3.87
C GLN A 265 20.72 10.46 -2.66
N TYR A 266 20.30 9.21 -2.86
CA TYR A 266 20.33 8.19 -1.80
C TYR A 266 21.76 7.86 -1.40
N ASP A 267 22.64 7.65 -2.38
CA ASP A 267 24.04 7.29 -2.13
C ASP A 267 24.72 8.40 -1.33
N GLU A 268 24.53 9.65 -1.76
CA GLU A 268 25.07 10.80 -1.05
C GLU A 268 24.52 10.94 0.38
N LEU A 269 23.22 10.73 0.57
CA LEU A 269 22.60 10.78 1.90
C LEU A 269 23.21 9.71 2.83
N LEU A 270 23.35 8.48 2.34
CA LEU A 270 23.91 7.37 3.10
C LEU A 270 25.39 7.58 3.41
N ASP A 271 26.14 8.21 2.51
CA ASP A 271 27.55 8.55 2.74
C ASP A 271 27.71 9.66 3.79
N VAL A 272 26.90 10.72 3.71
CA VAL A 272 26.86 11.81 4.72
C VAL A 272 26.48 11.25 6.11
N LEU A 273 25.65 10.21 6.15
CA LEU A 273 25.18 9.54 7.37
C LEU A 273 25.91 8.22 7.66
N SER A 274 27.13 8.05 7.14
CA SER A 274 27.92 6.81 7.27
C SER A 274 28.21 6.36 8.71
N ALA A 275 28.14 7.27 9.68
CA ALA A 275 28.29 6.94 11.11
C ALA A 275 27.01 6.35 11.75
N ALA A 276 25.85 6.53 11.12
CA ALA A 276 24.60 5.94 11.58
C ALA A 276 24.54 4.46 11.21
N ARG A 277 23.78 3.66 11.97
CA ARG A 277 23.37 2.33 11.52
C ARG A 277 22.36 2.47 10.37
N GLN A 278 22.44 1.65 9.34
CA GLN A 278 21.66 1.79 8.11
C GLN A 278 21.03 0.47 7.70
N PHE A 279 19.74 0.46 7.38
CA PHE A 279 19.13 -0.71 6.75
C PHE A 279 18.15 -0.35 5.65
N GLY A 280 18.15 -1.20 4.62
CA GLY A 280 17.23 -1.11 3.48
C GLY A 280 16.14 -2.17 3.58
N VAL A 281 14.92 -1.82 3.18
CA VAL A 281 13.84 -2.79 2.96
C VAL A 281 13.34 -2.69 1.53
N THR A 282 13.17 -3.81 0.83
CA THR A 282 12.65 -3.84 -0.54
C THR A 282 11.87 -5.12 -0.82
N ALA A 283 10.88 -5.07 -1.72
CA ALA A 283 10.25 -6.29 -2.26
C ALA A 283 10.95 -6.83 -3.50
N THR A 284 11.72 -5.98 -4.18
CA THR A 284 12.31 -6.26 -5.48
C THR A 284 13.76 -5.86 -5.43
N PRO A 285 14.71 -6.81 -5.39
CA PRO A 285 16.14 -6.48 -5.46
C PRO A 285 16.60 -6.14 -6.88
N TRP A 286 15.78 -6.47 -7.90
CA TRP A 286 16.15 -6.40 -9.31
C TRP A 286 16.26 -4.96 -9.83
N ARG A 287 17.46 -4.58 -10.29
CA ARG A 287 17.71 -3.52 -11.28
C ARG A 287 18.44 -4.15 -12.48
N GLY A 288 18.09 -3.75 -13.69
CA GLY A 288 18.79 -4.15 -14.92
C GLY A 288 20.17 -3.49 -15.06
N ASP A 289 20.41 -2.41 -14.32
CA ASP A 289 21.64 -1.64 -14.36
C ASP A 289 22.44 -1.82 -13.05
N SER A 290 23.74 -1.93 -13.22
CA SER A 290 24.77 -2.38 -12.27
C SER A 290 25.05 -1.44 -11.08
N HIS A 291 24.04 -1.09 -10.30
CA HIS A 291 24.22 -0.60 -8.92
C HIS A 291 23.50 -1.55 -7.96
N ASP A 292 24.26 -2.55 -7.53
CA ASP A 292 23.81 -3.52 -6.55
C ASP A 292 23.51 -2.80 -5.24
N ILE A 293 22.25 -2.84 -4.80
CA ILE A 293 21.78 -2.30 -3.51
C ILE A 293 22.66 -2.85 -2.37
N SER A 294 23.29 -4.00 -2.58
CA SER A 294 24.26 -4.61 -1.67
C SER A 294 25.51 -3.76 -1.41
N HIS A 295 25.88 -2.84 -2.30
CA HIS A 295 27.04 -1.97 -2.11
C HIS A 295 26.88 -1.10 -0.84
N HIS A 296 25.68 -0.58 -0.60
CA HIS A 296 25.41 0.23 0.58
C HIS A 296 25.04 -0.61 1.80
N PHE A 297 24.22 -1.65 1.64
CA PHE A 297 23.65 -2.37 2.78
C PHE A 297 24.32 -3.73 3.09
N GLY A 298 25.26 -4.17 2.26
CA GLY A 298 25.80 -5.53 2.31
C GLY A 298 24.86 -6.56 1.66
N PRO A 299 25.23 -7.86 1.69
CA PRO A 299 24.34 -8.92 1.25
C PRO A 299 23.02 -8.91 2.02
N ALA A 300 21.98 -9.48 1.42
CA ALA A 300 20.67 -9.58 2.08
C ALA A 300 20.77 -10.36 3.39
N SER A 301 20.50 -9.70 4.51
CA SER A 301 20.42 -10.30 5.84
C SER A 301 19.33 -11.35 5.91
N PHE A 302 18.21 -11.11 5.20
CA PHE A 302 17.12 -12.06 5.08
C PHE A 302 16.32 -11.84 3.79
N THR A 303 15.97 -12.94 3.13
CA THR A 303 15.18 -12.95 1.89
C THR A 303 13.99 -13.90 2.00
N LEU A 304 12.80 -13.43 1.63
CA LEU A 304 11.60 -14.27 1.47
C LEU A 304 10.75 -13.80 0.29
N GLY A 305 10.69 -14.64 -0.75
CA GLY A 305 9.93 -14.37 -1.98
C GLY A 305 8.44 -14.70 -1.87
N ILE A 306 7.70 -14.45 -2.96
CA ILE A 306 6.27 -14.78 -3.05
C ILE A 306 6.07 -16.29 -2.95
N GLU A 307 6.81 -17.05 -3.75
CA GLU A 307 6.71 -18.51 -3.85
C GLU A 307 6.89 -19.17 -2.48
N GLU A 308 8.03 -18.91 -1.84
CA GLU A 308 8.33 -19.42 -0.51
C GLU A 308 7.32 -18.92 0.54
N GLY A 309 6.86 -17.67 0.41
CA GLY A 309 5.80 -17.12 1.26
C GLY A 309 4.46 -17.85 1.13
N MET A 310 4.11 -18.30 -0.08
CA MET A 310 2.92 -19.12 -0.32
C MET A 310 3.12 -20.55 0.19
N ARG A 311 4.27 -21.17 -0.10
CA ARG A 311 4.62 -22.54 0.33
C ARG A 311 4.62 -22.69 1.86
N ARG A 312 5.10 -21.67 2.59
CA ARG A 312 5.07 -21.63 4.07
C ARG A 312 3.73 -21.15 4.65
N GLY A 313 2.72 -20.87 3.82
CA GLY A 313 1.39 -20.45 4.27
C GLY A 313 1.34 -19.03 4.85
N TYR A 314 2.29 -18.15 4.50
CA TYR A 314 2.30 -16.75 4.93
C TYR A 314 1.62 -15.78 3.95
N LEU A 315 1.35 -16.25 2.73
CA LEU A 315 0.59 -15.56 1.69
C LEU A 315 -0.59 -16.43 1.25
N ALA A 316 -1.67 -15.77 0.81
CA ALA A 316 -2.83 -16.46 0.25
C ALA A 316 -2.44 -17.21 -1.04
N GLN A 317 -3.13 -18.33 -1.30
CA GLN A 317 -3.00 -19.03 -2.57
C GLN A 317 -3.52 -18.16 -3.73
N VAL A 318 -3.06 -18.41 -4.95
CA VAL A 318 -3.48 -17.67 -6.14
C VAL A 318 -4.22 -18.60 -7.08
N ASP A 319 -5.46 -18.26 -7.39
CA ASP A 319 -6.22 -18.79 -8.55
C ASP A 319 -6.01 -17.80 -9.69
N TYR A 320 -5.06 -18.10 -10.58
CA TYR A 320 -4.70 -17.23 -11.69
C TYR A 320 -5.41 -17.71 -12.96
N ARG A 321 -6.31 -16.87 -13.50
CA ARG A 321 -7.09 -17.16 -14.70
C ARG A 321 -6.67 -16.22 -15.82
N LEU A 322 -6.11 -16.82 -16.86
CA LEU A 322 -5.62 -16.13 -18.04
C LEU A 322 -6.66 -16.21 -19.16
N PHE A 323 -7.15 -15.06 -19.61
CA PHE A 323 -8.11 -14.98 -20.70
C PHE A 323 -7.40 -14.56 -21.98
N VAL A 324 -7.21 -15.54 -22.86
CA VAL A 324 -6.46 -15.45 -24.13
C VAL A 324 -7.36 -15.51 -25.36
N ASP A 325 -8.67 -15.44 -25.17
CA ASP A 325 -9.67 -15.56 -26.25
C ASP A 325 -9.63 -14.38 -27.25
N ASN A 326 -8.82 -13.36 -26.94
CA ASN A 326 -8.54 -12.17 -27.73
C ASN A 326 -7.22 -12.24 -28.50
N VAL A 327 -6.61 -13.43 -28.63
CA VAL A 327 -5.39 -13.61 -29.43
C VAL A 327 -5.72 -13.62 -30.92
N ASP A 328 -5.13 -12.69 -31.66
CA ASP A 328 -5.19 -12.71 -33.12
C ASP A 328 -4.18 -13.74 -33.65
N TRP A 329 -4.68 -14.96 -33.91
CA TRP A 329 -3.87 -16.08 -34.38
C TRP A 329 -3.29 -15.85 -35.78
N ASP A 330 -3.88 -14.97 -36.59
CA ASP A 330 -3.34 -14.61 -37.90
C ASP A 330 -2.08 -13.74 -37.74
N VAL A 331 -2.03 -12.90 -36.71
CA VAL A 331 -0.83 -12.13 -36.31
C VAL A 331 0.26 -13.04 -35.76
N VAL A 332 -0.08 -14.08 -34.97
CA VAL A 332 0.91 -15.06 -34.46
C VAL A 332 1.62 -15.76 -35.62
N LYS A 333 0.88 -16.11 -36.68
CA LYS A 333 1.41 -16.75 -37.88
C LYS A 333 2.30 -15.80 -38.70
N ALA A 334 1.90 -14.54 -38.86
CA ALA A 334 2.68 -13.52 -39.57
C ALA A 334 3.93 -13.03 -38.80
N ALA A 335 3.88 -13.06 -37.46
CA ALA A 335 5.00 -12.73 -36.58
C ALA A 335 6.10 -13.79 -36.59
N SER A 336 5.76 -15.05 -36.90
CA SER A 336 6.77 -16.09 -37.15
C SER A 336 7.63 -15.81 -38.40
N GLU A 337 7.16 -14.97 -39.32
CA GLU A 337 7.84 -14.63 -40.58
C GLU A 337 8.61 -13.30 -40.51
N HIS A 338 8.39 -12.47 -39.48
CA HIS A 338 8.96 -11.12 -39.36
C HIS A 338 9.48 -10.82 -37.94
N GLU A 339 10.67 -10.22 -37.84
CA GLU A 339 11.27 -9.81 -36.55
C GLU A 339 10.55 -8.59 -35.93
N TYR A 340 9.55 -8.82 -35.09
CA TYR A 340 8.88 -7.76 -34.31
C TYR A 340 9.48 -7.58 -32.91
N GLY A 341 9.48 -6.34 -32.40
CA GLY A 341 9.78 -6.05 -31.00
C GLY A 341 8.66 -6.49 -30.05
N LEU A 342 8.99 -6.80 -28.80
CA LEU A 342 8.04 -7.34 -27.81
C LEU A 342 6.83 -6.44 -27.53
N ALA A 343 7.02 -5.11 -27.57
CA ALA A 343 5.94 -4.14 -27.40
C ALA A 343 4.97 -4.13 -28.59
N ASP A 344 5.48 -4.20 -29.82
CA ASP A 344 4.68 -4.27 -31.04
C ASP A 344 3.96 -5.62 -31.15
N LEU A 345 4.63 -6.71 -30.77
CA LEU A 345 4.04 -8.04 -30.75
C LEU A 345 2.89 -8.12 -29.74
N ASN A 346 3.08 -7.66 -28.50
CA ASN A 346 2.00 -7.63 -27.51
C ASN A 346 0.80 -6.76 -27.96
N ALA A 347 1.05 -5.61 -28.60
CA ALA A 347 0.00 -4.71 -29.08
C ALA A 347 -0.81 -5.29 -30.26
N ARG A 348 -0.22 -6.18 -31.05
CA ARG A 348 -0.87 -6.84 -32.18
C ARG A 348 -1.47 -8.19 -31.82
N LEU A 349 -0.87 -8.91 -30.87
CA LEU A 349 -1.24 -10.26 -30.50
C LEU A 349 -2.47 -10.29 -29.59
N PHE A 350 -2.69 -9.27 -28.75
CA PHE A 350 -3.84 -9.22 -27.82
C PHE A 350 -4.80 -8.08 -28.17
N LEU A 351 -6.02 -8.42 -28.60
CA LEU A 351 -7.10 -7.44 -28.83
C LEU A 351 -7.70 -6.97 -27.49
N PRO A 352 -8.15 -5.71 -27.36
CA PRO A 352 -8.87 -5.29 -26.14
C PRO A 352 -10.10 -6.15 -25.91
N GLN A 353 -10.21 -6.77 -24.73
CA GLN A 353 -11.41 -7.53 -24.36
C GLN A 353 -12.63 -6.63 -24.24
N ARG A 354 -13.81 -7.19 -24.52
CA ARG A 354 -15.08 -6.50 -24.34
C ARG A 354 -15.38 -6.31 -22.85
N ASP A 355 -15.82 -5.12 -22.46
CA ASP A 355 -16.13 -4.78 -21.07
C ASP A 355 -17.21 -5.72 -20.49
N GLU A 356 -18.11 -6.26 -21.32
CA GLU A 356 -19.09 -7.27 -20.93
C GLU A 356 -18.46 -8.59 -20.50
N SER A 357 -17.38 -9.03 -21.18
CA SER A 357 -16.64 -10.25 -20.81
C SER A 357 -15.98 -10.08 -19.44
N ILE A 358 -15.33 -8.93 -19.23
CA ILE A 358 -14.72 -8.56 -17.95
C ILE A 358 -15.78 -8.57 -16.84
N ARG A 359 -16.97 -7.99 -17.09
CA ARG A 359 -18.08 -7.99 -16.13
C ARG A 359 -18.51 -9.42 -15.77
N ASP A 360 -18.70 -10.28 -16.75
CA ASP A 360 -19.27 -11.62 -16.54
C ASP A 360 -18.30 -12.53 -15.76
N GLU A 361 -17.02 -12.48 -16.08
CA GLU A 361 -15.98 -13.21 -15.36
C GLU A 361 -15.75 -12.65 -13.95
N LEU A 362 -15.81 -11.33 -13.80
CA LEU A 362 -15.80 -10.71 -12.48
C LEU A 362 -17.02 -11.16 -11.66
N ALA A 363 -18.17 -11.37 -12.31
CA ALA A 363 -19.39 -11.88 -11.67
C ALA A 363 -19.22 -13.29 -11.14
N ALA A 364 -18.69 -14.18 -11.98
CA ALA A 364 -18.38 -15.54 -11.59
C ALA A 364 -17.39 -15.58 -10.43
N ALA A 365 -16.31 -14.80 -10.50
CA ALA A 365 -15.31 -14.72 -9.44
C ALA A 365 -15.90 -14.19 -8.11
N CYS A 366 -16.73 -13.14 -8.17
CA CYS A 366 -17.38 -12.60 -6.97
C CYS A 366 -18.38 -13.58 -6.37
N ALA A 367 -19.17 -14.28 -7.19
CA ALA A 367 -20.14 -15.27 -6.72
C ALA A 367 -19.48 -16.47 -6.02
N ALA A 368 -18.26 -16.83 -6.45
CA ALA A 368 -17.46 -17.90 -5.84
C ALA A 368 -16.65 -17.45 -4.61
N THR A 369 -16.69 -16.17 -4.24
CA THR A 369 -15.85 -15.58 -3.18
C THR A 369 -16.71 -15.03 -2.06
N ALA A 370 -16.45 -15.47 -0.83
CA ALA A 370 -17.08 -14.88 0.36
C ALA A 370 -16.55 -13.45 0.59
N ASP A 371 -17.45 -12.50 0.90
CA ASP A 371 -17.14 -11.07 1.07
C ASP A 371 -16.27 -10.51 -0.09
N PRO A 372 -16.77 -10.48 -1.34
CA PRO A 372 -15.95 -10.14 -2.49
C PRO A 372 -15.51 -8.67 -2.46
N ARG A 373 -14.20 -8.47 -2.61
CA ARG A 373 -13.52 -7.17 -2.72
C ARG A 373 -12.63 -7.22 -3.95
N ALA A 374 -13.03 -6.49 -4.99
CA ALA A 374 -12.33 -6.51 -6.26
C ALA A 374 -11.70 -5.16 -6.60
N ILE A 375 -10.48 -5.21 -7.15
CA ILE A 375 -9.86 -4.09 -7.84
C ILE A 375 -9.67 -4.44 -9.31
N VAL A 376 -10.13 -3.55 -10.17
CA VAL A 376 -9.95 -3.64 -11.62
C VAL A 376 -8.96 -2.59 -12.08
N PHE A 377 -7.82 -3.01 -12.64
CA PHE A 377 -6.82 -2.11 -13.22
C PHE A 377 -7.17 -1.84 -14.68
N CYS A 378 -7.62 -0.63 -14.97
CA CYS A 378 -8.09 -0.18 -16.28
C CYS A 378 -7.02 0.60 -17.04
N ARG A 379 -7.17 0.69 -18.37
CA ARG A 379 -6.21 1.36 -19.28
C ARG A 379 -6.19 2.88 -19.14
N THR A 380 -7.36 3.49 -19.05
CA THR A 380 -7.54 4.95 -19.06
C THR A 380 -8.60 5.36 -18.06
N VAL A 381 -8.61 6.64 -17.67
CA VAL A 381 -9.64 7.21 -16.77
C VAL A 381 -11.04 6.96 -17.32
N GLU A 382 -11.23 7.22 -18.60
CA GLU A 382 -12.50 6.96 -19.29
C GLU A 382 -12.92 5.49 -19.23
N HIS A 383 -11.97 4.56 -19.42
CA HIS A 383 -12.25 3.13 -19.30
C HIS A 383 -12.67 2.75 -17.87
N ALA A 384 -11.98 3.27 -16.86
CA ALA A 384 -12.31 3.01 -15.47
C ALA A 384 -13.71 3.51 -15.10
N GLU A 385 -14.08 4.72 -15.52
CA GLU A 385 -15.41 5.31 -15.29
C GLU A 385 -16.51 4.54 -16.03
N ARG A 386 -16.29 4.22 -17.32
CA ARG A 386 -17.24 3.44 -18.12
C ARG A 386 -17.47 2.04 -17.53
N LEU A 387 -16.40 1.35 -17.12
CA LEU A 387 -16.51 0.03 -16.54
C LEU A 387 -17.17 0.09 -15.16
N ALA A 388 -16.89 1.10 -14.32
CA ALA A 388 -17.59 1.29 -13.06
C ALA A 388 -19.10 1.50 -13.27
N GLU A 389 -19.50 2.31 -14.25
CA GLU A 389 -20.91 2.48 -14.63
C GLU A 389 -21.56 1.18 -15.12
N LEU A 390 -20.85 0.40 -15.94
CA LEU A 390 -21.34 -0.92 -16.37
C LEU A 390 -21.56 -1.87 -15.18
N LEU A 391 -20.61 -1.91 -14.25
CA LEU A 391 -20.67 -2.75 -13.05
C LEU A 391 -21.81 -2.33 -12.12
N ARG A 392 -22.06 -1.03 -11.96
CA ARG A 392 -23.18 -0.49 -11.14
C ARG A 392 -24.56 -0.96 -11.58
N ARG A 393 -24.72 -1.37 -12.83
CA ARG A 393 -26.00 -1.92 -13.34
C ARG A 393 -26.27 -3.34 -12.85
N THR A 394 -25.30 -3.99 -12.22
CA THR A 394 -25.47 -5.29 -11.59
C THR A 394 -25.97 -5.09 -10.15
N PRO A 395 -27.11 -5.67 -9.74
CA PRO A 395 -27.73 -5.38 -8.43
C PRO A 395 -26.81 -5.54 -7.22
N LEU A 396 -25.88 -6.51 -7.27
CA LEU A 396 -24.91 -6.76 -6.19
C LEU A 396 -23.78 -5.73 -6.10
N TRP A 397 -23.60 -4.90 -7.14
CA TRP A 397 -22.48 -3.97 -7.26
C TRP A 397 -22.91 -2.55 -7.60
N SER A 398 -24.13 -2.18 -7.22
CA SER A 398 -24.66 -0.82 -7.37
C SER A 398 -23.76 0.26 -6.74
N GLY A 399 -22.89 -0.13 -5.79
CA GLY A 399 -21.87 0.71 -5.17
C GLY A 399 -20.49 0.71 -5.86
N ALA A 400 -20.31 0.13 -7.06
CA ALA A 400 -19.00 0.15 -7.73
C ALA A 400 -18.55 1.57 -8.11
N LEU A 401 -17.28 1.91 -7.85
CA LEU A 401 -16.74 3.27 -8.07
C LEU A 401 -15.40 3.24 -8.80
N ALA A 402 -15.12 4.30 -9.55
CA ALA A 402 -13.80 4.52 -10.13
C ALA A 402 -12.86 5.27 -9.17
N LEU A 403 -11.56 5.07 -9.30
CA LEU A 403 -10.52 5.75 -8.53
C LEU A 403 -9.36 6.14 -9.44
N HIS A 404 -9.26 7.43 -9.76
CA HIS A 404 -8.24 7.97 -10.66
C HIS A 404 -7.78 9.40 -10.27
N ALA A 405 -6.72 9.92 -10.91
CA ALA A 405 -5.94 11.06 -10.41
C ALA A 405 -6.67 12.40 -10.60
N GLY A 406 -7.65 12.42 -11.50
CA GLY A 406 -8.54 13.55 -11.72
C GLY A 406 -9.57 13.76 -10.61
N LEU A 407 -9.81 12.77 -9.73
CA LEU A 407 -10.67 12.96 -8.56
C LEU A 407 -9.97 13.85 -7.54
N ALA A 408 -10.71 14.69 -6.82
CA ALA A 408 -10.16 15.45 -5.70
C ALA A 408 -9.59 14.50 -4.63
N LYS A 409 -8.53 14.92 -3.92
CA LYS A 409 -7.87 14.10 -2.88
C LYS A 409 -8.86 13.57 -1.82
N ARG A 410 -9.80 14.42 -1.40
CA ARG A 410 -10.89 14.08 -0.47
C ARG A 410 -11.77 12.96 -1.01
N GLU A 411 -12.23 13.08 -2.26
CA GLU A 411 -13.06 12.07 -2.91
C GLU A 411 -12.32 10.73 -3.02
N ARG A 412 -11.03 10.76 -3.39
CA ARG A 412 -10.20 9.54 -3.39
C ARG A 412 -10.15 8.88 -2.02
N GLN A 413 -9.95 9.65 -0.96
CA GLN A 413 -9.92 9.10 0.41
C GLN A 413 -11.28 8.56 0.86
N SER A 414 -12.37 9.25 0.55
CA SER A 414 -13.74 8.79 0.84
C SER A 414 -14.05 7.46 0.15
N ARG A 415 -13.73 7.34 -1.15
CA ARG A 415 -13.91 6.09 -1.92
C ARG A 415 -13.05 4.95 -1.37
N LEU A 416 -11.80 5.24 -1.02
CA LEU A 416 -10.91 4.25 -0.38
C LEU A 416 -11.43 3.81 0.99
N LEU A 417 -11.99 4.73 1.77
CA LEU A 417 -12.60 4.43 3.07
C LEU A 417 -13.82 3.51 2.91
N ALA A 418 -14.72 3.84 1.99
CA ALA A 418 -15.91 3.04 1.68
C ALA A 418 -15.53 1.66 1.11
N PHE A 419 -14.42 1.57 0.37
CA PHE A 419 -13.90 0.28 -0.09
C PHE A 419 -13.30 -0.56 1.04
N ARG A 420 -12.59 0.05 2.01
CA ARG A 420 -12.07 -0.65 3.21
C ARG A 420 -13.18 -1.20 4.09
N SER A 421 -14.23 -0.41 4.33
CA SER A 421 -15.37 -0.83 5.13
C SER A 421 -16.23 -1.87 4.43
N GLY A 422 -16.11 -1.93 3.10
CA GLY A 422 -16.85 -2.85 2.29
C GLY A 422 -18.21 -2.36 1.79
N GLU A 423 -18.49 -1.07 1.97
CA GLU A 423 -19.64 -0.41 1.33
C GLU A 423 -19.50 -0.38 -0.19
N VAL A 424 -18.26 -0.27 -0.68
CA VAL A 424 -17.91 -0.39 -2.10
C VAL A 424 -17.31 -1.79 -2.32
N PRO A 425 -17.95 -2.68 -3.11
CA PRO A 425 -17.42 -4.02 -3.37
C PRO A 425 -16.35 -4.04 -4.47
N ILE A 426 -16.39 -3.08 -5.39
CA ILE A 426 -15.52 -3.05 -6.57
C ILE A 426 -15.00 -1.64 -6.80
N LEU A 427 -13.67 -1.53 -6.93
CA LEU A 427 -13.01 -0.31 -7.40
C LEU A 427 -12.34 -0.52 -8.75
N THR A 428 -12.69 0.31 -9.74
CA THR A 428 -11.90 0.43 -10.98
C THR A 428 -10.83 1.50 -10.80
N SER A 429 -9.62 1.29 -11.32
CA SER A 429 -8.52 2.24 -11.09
C SER A 429 -7.51 2.33 -12.22
N VAL A 430 -6.87 3.50 -12.31
CA VAL A 430 -5.81 3.83 -13.27
C VAL A 430 -4.66 4.46 -12.50
N ASP A 431 -3.50 3.82 -12.57
CA ASP A 431 -2.16 4.24 -12.12
C ASP A 431 -1.96 4.73 -10.68
N ILE A 432 -3.02 5.03 -9.93
CA ILE A 432 -2.96 5.48 -8.53
C ILE A 432 -2.60 4.37 -7.56
N LEU A 433 -2.93 3.14 -7.90
CA LEU A 433 -2.72 1.98 -7.04
C LEU A 433 -1.35 1.31 -7.26
N ASN A 434 -0.47 1.95 -8.04
CA ASN A 434 0.85 1.41 -8.36
C ASN A 434 1.84 1.71 -7.23
N GLU A 435 2.06 2.99 -6.90
CA GLU A 435 3.03 3.43 -5.88
C GLU A 435 2.42 4.56 -5.03
N GLY A 436 2.57 4.49 -3.71
CA GLY A 436 2.19 5.60 -2.83
C GLY A 436 0.74 5.70 -2.37
N VAL A 437 -0.14 4.76 -2.74
CA VAL A 437 -1.51 4.69 -2.18
C VAL A 437 -1.72 3.37 -1.44
N ASP A 438 -2.11 3.45 -0.16
CA ASP A 438 -2.47 2.29 0.65
C ASP A 438 -3.76 1.66 0.11
N VAL A 439 -3.57 0.66 -0.76
CA VAL A 439 -4.64 -0.12 -1.38
C VAL A 439 -5.17 -1.13 -0.36
N PRO A 440 -6.49 -1.16 -0.11
CA PRO A 440 -7.07 -2.11 0.82
C PRO A 440 -6.86 -3.56 0.41
N ASP A 441 -6.90 -4.46 1.38
CA ASP A 441 -6.75 -5.90 1.14
C ASP A 441 -7.93 -6.43 0.34
N VAL A 442 -7.64 -7.07 -0.80
CA VAL A 442 -8.62 -7.60 -1.75
C VAL A 442 -8.50 -9.11 -1.93
N ASN A 443 -9.59 -9.76 -2.33
CA ASN A 443 -9.61 -11.20 -2.66
C ASN A 443 -9.84 -11.44 -4.16
N ILE A 444 -10.09 -10.39 -4.95
CA ILE A 444 -10.17 -10.47 -6.41
C ILE A 444 -9.33 -9.34 -7.04
N LEU A 445 -8.48 -9.69 -8.00
CA LEU A 445 -7.73 -8.74 -8.81
C LEU A 445 -8.09 -8.95 -10.28
N CYS A 446 -8.34 -7.87 -11.00
CA CYS A 446 -8.66 -7.93 -12.42
C CYS A 446 -7.72 -7.00 -13.21
N PHE A 447 -6.91 -7.56 -14.09
CA PHE A 447 -6.04 -6.82 -15.00
C PHE A 447 -6.75 -6.63 -16.35
N ALA A 448 -7.36 -5.46 -16.53
CA ALA A 448 -7.97 -5.03 -17.79
C ALA A 448 -7.01 -4.20 -18.67
N ARG A 449 -5.72 -4.24 -18.36
CA ARG A 449 -4.63 -3.61 -19.13
C ARG A 449 -3.31 -4.35 -18.95
N VAL A 450 -2.39 -4.12 -19.89
CA VAL A 450 -0.98 -4.48 -19.70
C VAL A 450 -0.35 -3.57 -18.63
N THR A 451 0.40 -4.19 -17.72
CA THR A 451 1.34 -3.53 -16.80
C THR A 451 2.72 -3.98 -17.25
N HIS A 452 3.40 -3.12 -18.00
CA HIS A 452 4.70 -3.41 -18.59
C HIS A 452 5.81 -3.58 -17.54
N SER A 453 5.65 -2.98 -16.35
CA SER A 453 6.59 -3.14 -15.24
C SER A 453 6.26 -4.38 -14.41
N ARG A 454 7.19 -5.35 -14.37
CA ARG A 454 7.11 -6.52 -13.49
C ARG A 454 7.02 -6.12 -12.02
N ARG A 455 7.72 -5.05 -11.62
CA ARG A 455 7.71 -4.51 -10.26
C ARG A 455 6.31 -4.05 -9.85
N ILE A 456 5.66 -3.24 -10.67
CA ILE A 456 4.29 -2.76 -10.42
C ILE A 456 3.32 -3.93 -10.35
N PHE A 457 3.44 -4.90 -11.27
CA PHE A 457 2.61 -6.10 -11.24
C PHE A 457 2.76 -6.89 -9.94
N VAL A 458 3.99 -7.14 -9.49
CA VAL A 458 4.27 -7.84 -8.21
C VAL A 458 3.72 -7.05 -7.01
N GLN A 459 3.82 -5.73 -7.03
CA GLN A 459 3.23 -4.88 -6.00
C GLN A 459 1.70 -4.96 -5.98
N GLN A 460 1.05 -4.93 -7.16
CA GLN A 460 -0.40 -5.08 -7.32
C GLN A 460 -0.88 -6.46 -6.86
N LEU A 461 -0.24 -7.54 -7.33
CA LEU A 461 -0.52 -8.91 -6.93
C LEU A 461 -0.36 -9.10 -5.41
N GLY A 462 0.71 -8.55 -4.84
CA GLY A 462 0.99 -8.63 -3.41
C GLY A 462 -0.06 -7.98 -2.50
N ARG A 463 -0.95 -7.12 -3.02
CA ARG A 463 -2.14 -6.62 -2.28
C ARG A 463 -3.19 -7.71 -2.12
N GLY A 464 -3.35 -8.53 -3.16
CA GLY A 464 -4.18 -9.73 -3.16
C GLY A 464 -3.59 -10.89 -2.37
N LEU A 465 -2.26 -10.96 -2.17
CA LEU A 465 -1.63 -12.06 -1.44
C LEU A 465 -1.72 -11.96 0.09
N ARG A 466 -2.16 -10.82 0.63
CA ARG A 466 -2.28 -10.63 2.09
C ARG A 466 -3.35 -11.56 2.67
N LEU A 467 -3.00 -12.28 3.72
CA LEU A 467 -3.92 -13.13 4.48
C LEU A 467 -4.93 -12.29 5.26
N ARG A 468 -6.20 -12.73 5.25
CA ARG A 468 -7.29 -12.20 6.07
C ARG A 468 -8.07 -13.40 6.62
N GLU A 469 -8.70 -13.24 7.78
CA GLU A 469 -9.66 -14.23 8.28
C GLU A 469 -10.75 -14.48 7.23
N GLY A 470 -11.05 -15.76 6.96
CA GLY A 470 -11.97 -16.18 5.91
C GLY A 470 -11.42 -16.10 4.47
N LYS A 471 -10.17 -15.67 4.27
CA LYS A 471 -9.54 -15.58 2.95
C LYS A 471 -8.34 -16.51 2.84
N GLU A 472 -8.53 -17.59 2.10
CA GLU A 472 -7.48 -18.57 1.80
C GLU A 472 -6.83 -18.32 0.43
N ARG A 473 -7.57 -17.70 -0.49
CA ARG A 473 -7.20 -17.55 -1.89
C ARG A 473 -7.50 -16.15 -2.41
N VAL A 474 -6.71 -15.70 -3.39
CA VAL A 474 -7.02 -14.56 -4.25
C VAL A 474 -7.27 -15.06 -5.66
N THR A 475 -8.36 -14.60 -6.28
CA THR A 475 -8.63 -14.84 -7.70
C THR A 475 -8.06 -13.70 -8.53
N VAL A 476 -7.24 -14.03 -9.53
CA VAL A 476 -6.64 -13.08 -10.45
C VAL A 476 -7.21 -13.33 -11.84
N LEU A 477 -7.89 -12.34 -12.40
CA LEU A 477 -8.43 -12.34 -13.75
C LEU A 477 -7.50 -11.49 -14.63
N ASP A 478 -6.79 -12.09 -15.57
CA ASP A 478 -5.90 -11.37 -16.48
C ASP A 478 -6.43 -11.44 -17.91
N PHE A 479 -6.96 -10.31 -18.39
CA PHE A 479 -7.58 -10.16 -19.71
C PHE A 479 -6.65 -9.59 -20.76
N VAL A 480 -5.49 -9.08 -20.35
CA VAL A 480 -4.55 -8.39 -21.23
C VAL A 480 -3.16 -8.90 -20.89
N SER A 481 -2.93 -10.14 -21.30
CA SER A 481 -1.69 -10.87 -21.05
C SER A 481 -0.53 -10.19 -21.80
N ASP A 482 0.64 -10.13 -21.17
CA ASP A 482 1.92 -9.85 -21.83
C ASP A 482 2.65 -11.20 -21.91
N LEU A 483 3.33 -11.51 -23.00
CA LEU A 483 4.14 -12.73 -23.12
C LEU A 483 5.09 -12.93 -21.91
N ARG A 484 5.60 -11.85 -21.30
CA ARG A 484 6.41 -11.91 -20.08
C ARG A 484 5.62 -12.31 -18.83
N ARG A 485 4.34 -11.90 -18.73
CA ARG A 485 3.46 -12.27 -17.61
C ARG A 485 3.07 -13.73 -17.69
N ILE A 486 2.79 -14.18 -18.91
CA ILE A 486 2.58 -15.59 -19.25
C ILE A 486 3.77 -16.41 -18.76
N ALA A 487 5.00 -16.05 -19.15
CA ALA A 487 6.21 -16.73 -18.71
C ALA A 487 6.38 -16.68 -17.16
N ALA A 488 6.10 -15.54 -16.53
CA ALA A 488 6.20 -15.40 -15.07
C ALA A 488 5.20 -16.27 -14.30
N ALA A 489 3.93 -16.30 -14.73
CA ALA A 489 2.89 -17.12 -14.10
C ALA A 489 3.21 -18.63 -14.23
N LEU A 490 3.77 -19.03 -15.36
CA LEU A 490 4.18 -20.41 -15.60
C LEU A 490 5.43 -20.82 -14.82
N ASN A 491 6.41 -19.92 -14.66
CA ASN A 491 7.54 -20.17 -13.78
C ASN A 491 7.08 -20.34 -12.33
N MET A 492 6.12 -19.51 -11.86
CA MET A 492 5.51 -19.70 -10.54
C MET A 492 4.86 -21.09 -10.42
N LYS A 493 4.14 -21.56 -11.44
CA LYS A 493 3.56 -22.92 -11.46
C LYS A 493 4.64 -24.00 -11.34
N ARG A 494 5.68 -23.91 -12.16
CA ARG A 494 6.77 -24.90 -12.20
C ARG A 494 7.55 -24.97 -10.90
N SER A 495 7.82 -23.83 -10.25
CA SER A 495 8.51 -23.84 -8.97
C SER A 495 7.63 -24.37 -7.83
N LEU A 496 6.30 -24.16 -7.90
CA LEU A 496 5.35 -24.75 -6.95
C LEU A 496 5.15 -26.27 -7.15
N GLU A 497 5.29 -26.76 -8.38
CA GLU A 497 5.17 -28.19 -8.73
C GLU A 497 6.53 -28.92 -8.67
N GLY A 498 7.64 -28.19 -8.73
CA GLY A 498 9.01 -28.70 -8.80
C GLY A 498 9.60 -29.04 -7.43
N GLY A 499 9.14 -30.12 -6.82
CA GLY A 499 9.95 -30.92 -5.90
C GLY A 499 10.52 -32.12 -6.64
N GLU A 500 11.80 -32.44 -6.46
CA GLU A 500 12.30 -33.78 -6.76
C GLU A 500 11.33 -34.82 -6.19
N VAL A 501 11.10 -35.86 -7.00
CA VAL A 501 10.18 -36.96 -6.74
C VAL A 501 10.45 -37.58 -5.36
N GLU A 502 9.65 -37.20 -4.37
CA GLU A 502 9.32 -38.06 -3.24
C GLU A 502 7.85 -37.83 -2.87
N VAL A 503 7.09 -38.93 -2.98
CA VAL A 503 5.66 -39.00 -2.72
C VAL A 503 5.40 -38.64 -1.26
N LEU A 504 4.68 -37.54 -1.03
CA LEU A 504 3.99 -37.26 0.23
C LEU A 504 2.54 -36.85 -0.06
N ASP A 505 1.63 -37.53 0.62
CA ASP A 505 0.19 -37.47 0.45
C ASP A 505 -0.42 -36.07 0.71
N GLN A 506 -1.37 -35.72 -0.16
CA GLN A 506 -2.44 -34.73 0.01
C GLN A 506 -2.02 -33.29 0.34
N VAL A 507 -1.34 -32.62 -0.59
CA VAL A 507 -1.43 -31.16 -0.73
C VAL A 507 -2.25 -30.88 -1.99
N ALA A 508 -3.38 -30.19 -1.84
CA ALA A 508 -4.22 -29.82 -2.97
C ALA A 508 -3.41 -28.99 -3.99
N PRO A 509 -3.40 -29.36 -5.28
CA PRO A 509 -2.57 -28.68 -6.28
C PRO A 509 -3.05 -27.24 -6.46
N SER A 510 -2.11 -26.29 -6.50
CA SER A 510 -2.37 -24.94 -7.00
C SER A 510 -2.75 -25.02 -8.48
N GLN A 511 -4.06 -24.98 -8.78
CA GLN A 511 -4.56 -25.03 -10.15
C GLN A 511 -4.42 -23.66 -10.81
N ILE A 512 -3.55 -23.57 -11.82
CA ILE A 512 -3.65 -22.54 -12.87
C ILE A 512 -4.44 -23.18 -14.00
N GLU A 513 -5.69 -22.74 -14.20
CA GLU A 513 -6.55 -23.20 -15.28
C GLU A 513 -6.38 -22.29 -16.50
N PHE A 514 -6.03 -22.89 -17.64
CA PHE A 514 -6.05 -22.23 -18.95
C PHE A 514 -7.36 -22.57 -19.63
N ASN A 515 -8.07 -21.55 -20.11
CA ASN A 515 -9.35 -21.76 -20.82
C ASN A 515 -9.19 -22.50 -22.17
N ASP A 516 -7.97 -22.57 -22.74
CA ASP A 516 -7.68 -23.33 -23.97
C ASP A 516 -6.45 -24.25 -23.81
N GLN A 517 -6.66 -25.55 -23.98
CA GLN A 517 -5.64 -26.61 -23.88
C GLN A 517 -4.52 -26.49 -24.94
N ARG A 518 -4.79 -25.83 -26.07
CA ARG A 518 -3.79 -25.58 -27.13
C ARG A 518 -2.81 -24.47 -26.73
N VAL A 519 -3.31 -23.46 -26.02
CA VAL A 519 -2.49 -22.37 -25.46
C VAL A 519 -1.60 -22.91 -24.34
N ALA A 520 -2.12 -23.80 -23.49
CA ALA A 520 -1.34 -24.46 -22.46
C ALA A 520 -0.14 -25.22 -23.03
N THR A 521 -0.34 -26.00 -24.10
CA THR A 521 0.71 -26.82 -24.74
C THR A 521 1.76 -25.96 -25.43
N LEU A 522 1.34 -24.94 -26.20
CA LEU A 522 2.25 -24.01 -26.90
C LEU A 522 3.09 -23.18 -25.92
N MET A 523 2.48 -22.75 -24.81
CA MET A 523 3.17 -22.00 -23.77
C MET A 523 4.11 -22.90 -22.97
N GLU A 524 3.74 -24.16 -22.71
CA GLU A 524 4.62 -25.16 -22.07
C GLU A 524 5.91 -25.42 -22.86
N GLU A 525 5.82 -25.48 -24.19
CA GLU A 525 6.97 -25.58 -25.09
C GLU A 525 7.83 -24.31 -25.11
N TRP A 526 7.21 -23.12 -25.16
CA TRP A 526 7.93 -21.84 -25.13
C TRP A 526 8.71 -21.58 -23.82
N ILE A 527 8.18 -21.96 -22.66
CA ILE A 527 8.93 -21.81 -21.38
C ILE A 527 10.09 -22.82 -21.33
N ARG A 528 10.03 -23.92 -22.08
CA ARG A 528 11.13 -24.90 -22.13
C ARG A 528 12.35 -24.32 -22.86
N ASP A 529 12.12 -23.50 -23.88
CA ASP A 529 13.19 -22.80 -24.60
C ASP A 529 13.65 -21.51 -23.89
N ALA A 530 12.75 -20.79 -23.22
CA ALA A 530 13.07 -19.56 -22.48
C ALA A 530 13.85 -19.79 -21.17
N ALA A 531 13.90 -21.02 -20.66
CA ALA A 531 14.73 -21.40 -19.51
C ALA A 531 16.25 -21.33 -19.80
N SER A 532 16.66 -21.05 -21.03
CA SER A 532 18.06 -20.81 -21.43
C SER A 532 18.48 -19.33 -21.40
N LEU A 533 17.54 -18.40 -21.21
CA LEU A 533 17.75 -16.95 -21.37
C LEU A 533 17.79 -16.16 -20.06
N GLU A 534 17.94 -16.82 -18.91
CA GLU A 534 18.02 -16.17 -17.58
C GLU A 534 19.22 -15.20 -17.41
N THR A 535 20.08 -15.05 -18.43
CA THR A 535 21.28 -14.21 -18.37
C THR A 535 21.42 -13.18 -19.49
N ALA A 536 20.42 -12.93 -20.34
CA ALA A 536 20.55 -11.95 -21.44
C ALA A 536 19.65 -10.72 -21.25
N TYR A 537 20.30 -9.56 -21.25
CA TYR A 537 19.80 -8.21 -21.05
C TYR A 537 18.56 -7.83 -21.90
N ASP A 538 17.85 -6.80 -21.44
CA ASP A 538 16.85 -6.01 -22.19
C ASP A 538 17.52 -5.36 -23.41
N GLU A 539 17.71 -6.16 -24.46
CA GLU A 539 17.87 -5.81 -25.87
C GLU A 539 18.35 -7.09 -26.55
N HIS A 540 17.47 -8.00 -26.99
CA HIS A 540 17.69 -8.82 -28.18
C HIS A 540 16.42 -9.56 -28.64
N ARG A 541 16.39 -9.80 -29.96
CA ARG A 541 15.32 -10.33 -30.79
C ARG A 541 14.96 -11.78 -30.42
N LEU A 542 13.67 -12.07 -30.35
CA LEU A 542 13.15 -13.44 -30.22
C LEU A 542 13.22 -14.14 -31.59
N GLN A 543 13.88 -15.29 -31.67
CA GLN A 543 13.76 -16.21 -32.81
C GLN A 543 12.72 -17.28 -32.51
N PHE A 544 11.79 -17.48 -33.43
CA PHE A 544 10.76 -18.52 -33.35
C PHE A 544 11.34 -19.90 -33.71
N PRO A 545 10.93 -20.99 -33.03
CA PRO A 545 11.32 -22.34 -33.42
C PRO A 545 10.77 -22.70 -34.82
N SER A 546 11.61 -23.30 -35.66
CA SER A 546 11.29 -23.69 -37.05
C SER A 546 10.31 -24.87 -37.20
N ALA A 547 9.72 -25.36 -36.10
CA ALA A 547 8.93 -26.60 -36.08
C ALA A 547 7.53 -26.50 -36.72
N LEU A 548 7.07 -25.29 -37.07
CA LEU A 548 5.78 -25.09 -37.75
C LEU A 548 5.77 -25.47 -39.25
N ALA A 549 6.90 -25.93 -39.81
CA ALA A 549 6.99 -26.35 -41.21
C ALA A 549 6.67 -27.85 -41.46
N ALA A 550 6.36 -28.65 -40.42
CA ALA A 550 6.26 -30.11 -40.55
C ALA A 550 4.85 -30.70 -40.36
N LEU A 551 3.79 -29.89 -40.40
CA LEU A 551 2.40 -30.36 -40.40
C LEU A 551 1.70 -29.83 -41.66
N GLU A 552 1.96 -30.50 -42.79
CA GLU A 552 1.09 -30.47 -43.99
C GLU A 552 -0.07 -31.45 -43.85
#